data_AF-A0A5C6BM07-F1
#
_entry.id   AF-A0A5C6BM07-F1
#
_cell.length_a   1.000
_cell.length_b   1.000
_cell.length_c   1.000
_cell.angle_alpha   90.00
_cell.angle_beta   90.00
_cell.angle_gamma   90.00
#
_symmetry.space_group_name_H-M   'P 1'
#
loop_
_entity.id
_entity.type
_entity.pdbx_description
1 polymer ?
#
loop_
_entity_poly.entity_id
_entity_poly.type
_entity_poly.pdbx_seq_one_letter_code
_entity_poly.pdbx_strand_id
1 'polypeptide(L)'
;MDSTTFDGKLFTVEEARKTLPLVRAIVGDIVRQAKDVRERQERLKRLHHSQVKRSQESDADNPYREEVEQIEQELRRDEEKLQEYVDELLELGVEFKDFERGLVDFPHAMDGRVVYLCWHLGEEELAYWHEVDAGFSGRHSLLEDSLTSEKPLDTQDASE
;
A
#
# COMPACT_ATOMS: atom_id res chain seq x y z
N MET A 1 -18.33 -20.96 19.97
CA MET A 1 -16.87 -20.80 19.81
C MET A 1 -16.67 -20.38 18.37
N ASP A 2 -16.78 -19.07 18.15
CA ASP A 2 -16.63 -18.46 16.83
C ASP A 2 -15.15 -18.10 16.69
N SER A 3 -14.37 -18.99 16.10
CA SER A 3 -13.02 -18.65 15.68
C SER A 3 -13.16 -17.93 14.35
N THR A 4 -13.03 -16.60 14.36
CA THR A 4 -12.85 -15.79 13.16
C THR A 4 -11.52 -16.21 12.52
N THR A 5 -11.57 -17.22 11.65
CA THR A 5 -10.38 -17.71 10.94
C THR A 5 -9.99 -16.67 9.90
N PHE A 6 -8.84 -16.02 10.09
CA PHE A 6 -8.20 -15.22 9.05
C PHE A 6 -7.56 -16.17 8.05
N ASP A 7 -8.07 -16.22 6.82
CA ASP A 7 -7.59 -17.13 5.75
C ASP A 7 -6.27 -16.64 5.09
N GLY A 8 -5.70 -15.53 5.56
CA GLY A 8 -4.45 -14.96 5.04
C GLY A 8 -3.22 -15.33 5.88
N LYS A 9 -2.03 -15.02 5.35
CA LYS A 9 -0.77 -15.17 6.07
C LYS A 9 -0.69 -14.14 7.21
N LEU A 10 -0.45 -14.62 8.42
CA LEU A 10 -0.11 -13.78 9.58
C LEU A 10 1.42 -13.71 9.71
N PHE A 11 1.92 -12.51 10.02
CA PHE A 11 3.33 -12.24 10.25
C PHE A 11 3.60 -12.05 11.73
N THR A 12 4.78 -12.45 12.18
CA THR A 12 5.42 -11.86 13.36
C THR A 12 6.09 -10.53 12.98
N VAL A 13 6.36 -9.67 13.97
CA VAL A 13 7.11 -8.42 13.75
C VAL A 13 8.48 -8.70 13.13
N GLU A 14 9.15 -9.78 13.54
CA GLU A 14 10.45 -10.17 12.99
C GLU A 14 10.35 -10.61 11.52
N GLU A 15 9.36 -11.43 11.16
CA GLU A 15 9.13 -11.84 9.77
C GLU A 15 8.77 -10.66 8.87
N ALA A 16 7.91 -9.75 9.34
CA ALA A 16 7.57 -8.54 8.60
C ALA A 16 8.83 -7.68 8.35
N ARG A 17 9.67 -7.48 9.38
CA ARG A 17 10.97 -6.77 9.24
C ARG A 17 11.93 -7.47 8.27
N LYS A 18 11.99 -8.80 8.29
CA LYS A 18 12.82 -9.57 7.33
C LYS A 18 12.30 -9.47 5.89
N THR A 19 11.00 -9.33 5.71
CA THR A 19 10.37 -9.20 4.38
C THR A 19 10.46 -7.77 3.84
N LEU A 20 10.63 -6.78 4.74
CA LEU A 20 10.61 -5.36 4.44
C LEU A 20 11.58 -4.91 3.33
N PRO A 21 12.82 -5.43 3.19
CA PRO A 21 13.71 -5.02 2.09
C PRO A 21 13.13 -5.32 0.71
N LEU A 22 12.47 -6.47 0.54
CA LEU A 22 11.82 -6.84 -0.72
C LEU A 22 10.56 -5.98 -0.95
N VAL A 23 9.72 -5.84 0.09
CA VAL A 23 8.52 -4.99 0.03
C VAL A 23 8.87 -3.55 -0.32
N ARG A 24 9.93 -2.99 0.26
CA ARG A 24 10.43 -1.64 -0.04
C ARG A 24 10.80 -1.49 -1.51
N ALA A 25 11.44 -2.50 -2.12
CA ALA A 25 11.80 -2.46 -3.53
C ALA A 25 10.54 -2.42 -4.41
N ILE A 26 9.62 -3.36 -4.19
CA ILE A 26 8.36 -3.49 -4.95
C ILE A 26 7.50 -2.22 -4.80
N VAL A 27 7.27 -1.76 -3.56
CA VAL A 27 6.51 -0.53 -3.28
C VAL A 27 7.18 0.69 -3.93
N GLY A 28 8.51 0.75 -3.94
CA GLY A 28 9.24 1.79 -4.64
C GLY A 28 8.98 1.79 -6.14
N ASP A 29 8.90 0.62 -6.77
CA ASP A 29 8.51 0.48 -8.18
C ASP A 29 7.05 0.90 -8.41
N ILE A 30 6.13 0.47 -7.55
CA ILE A 30 4.71 0.86 -7.60
C ILE A 30 4.55 2.38 -7.58
N VAL A 31 5.17 3.07 -6.62
CA VAL A 31 5.02 4.54 -6.46
C VAL A 31 5.59 5.28 -7.68
N ARG A 32 6.73 4.82 -8.23
CA ARG A 32 7.28 5.40 -9.46
C ARG A 32 6.36 5.20 -10.65
N GLN A 33 5.90 3.97 -10.85
CA GLN A 33 5.04 3.60 -11.96
C GLN A 33 3.67 4.30 -11.87
N ALA A 34 3.11 4.44 -10.67
CA ALA A 34 1.84 5.15 -10.44
C ALA A 34 1.96 6.65 -10.76
N LYS A 35 3.09 7.28 -10.44
CA LYS A 35 3.37 8.66 -10.83
C LYS A 35 3.40 8.80 -12.34
N ASP A 36 4.13 7.92 -13.02
CA ASP A 36 4.26 7.89 -14.47
C ASP A 36 2.89 7.72 -15.17
N VAL A 37 2.05 6.80 -14.68
CA VAL A 37 0.67 6.62 -15.13
C VAL A 37 -0.14 7.91 -14.99
N ARG A 38 -0.09 8.55 -13.82
CA ARG A 38 -0.82 9.81 -13.58
C ARG A 38 -0.39 10.91 -14.55
N GLU A 39 0.91 11.08 -14.77
CA GLU A 39 1.43 12.08 -15.72
C GLU A 39 0.96 11.80 -17.17
N ARG A 40 0.96 10.52 -17.60
CA ARG A 40 0.44 10.10 -18.90
C ARG A 40 -1.06 10.34 -19.03
N GLN A 41 -1.85 9.97 -18.01
CA GLN A 41 -3.29 10.21 -17.98
C GLN A 41 -3.63 11.70 -18.06
N GLU A 42 -2.89 12.56 -17.37
CA GLU A 42 -3.05 14.02 -17.46
C GLU A 42 -2.71 14.54 -18.86
N ARG A 43 -1.64 14.04 -19.49
CA ARG A 43 -1.27 14.39 -20.86
C ARG A 43 -2.40 14.01 -21.83
N LEU A 44 -2.94 12.80 -21.71
CA LEU A 44 -4.04 12.32 -22.53
C LEU A 44 -5.29 13.20 -22.37
N LYS A 45 -5.67 13.54 -21.13
CA LYS A 45 -6.78 14.46 -20.83
C LYS A 45 -6.59 15.83 -21.48
N ARG A 46 -5.37 16.38 -21.48
CA ARG A 46 -5.06 17.66 -22.14
C ARG A 46 -5.22 17.57 -23.65
N LEU A 47 -4.75 16.48 -24.27
CA LEU A 47 -4.91 16.25 -25.71
C LEU A 47 -6.40 16.15 -26.08
N HIS A 48 -7.19 15.35 -25.36
CA HIS A 48 -8.64 15.22 -25.56
C HIS A 48 -9.38 16.55 -25.36
N HIS A 49 -9.08 17.32 -24.32
CA HIS A 49 -9.70 18.64 -24.13
C HIS A 49 -9.34 19.64 -25.22
N SER A 50 -8.13 19.57 -25.76
CA SER A 50 -7.71 20.42 -26.89
C SER A 50 -8.38 20.05 -28.22
N GLN A 51 -8.85 18.81 -28.34
CA GLN A 51 -9.63 18.31 -29.48
C GLN A 51 -11.10 18.72 -29.38
N VAL A 52 -11.75 18.52 -28.22
CA VAL A 52 -13.16 18.90 -28.01
C VAL A 52 -13.41 20.40 -28.24
N LYS A 53 -12.43 21.27 -27.94
CA LYS A 53 -12.51 22.71 -28.25
C LYS A 53 -12.33 23.06 -29.73
N ARG A 54 -11.81 22.14 -30.56
CA ARG A 54 -11.56 22.34 -32.00
C ARG A 54 -12.58 21.67 -32.91
N SER A 55 -13.44 20.78 -32.41
CA SER A 55 -14.40 20.02 -33.23
C SER A 55 -15.59 20.86 -33.72
N GLN A 56 -15.37 21.61 -34.79
CA GLN A 56 -16.32 21.75 -35.91
C GLN A 56 -15.87 20.93 -37.16
N GLU A 57 -14.75 20.20 -37.10
CA GLU A 57 -14.23 19.40 -38.22
C GLU A 57 -14.09 17.91 -37.87
N SER A 58 -14.25 17.07 -38.89
CA SER A 58 -14.39 15.61 -38.82
C SER A 58 -13.20 14.87 -38.21
N ASP A 59 -13.46 13.81 -37.43
CA ASP A 59 -12.49 12.91 -36.78
C ASP A 59 -11.40 12.30 -37.71
N ALA A 60 -11.60 12.32 -39.03
CA ALA A 60 -10.72 11.68 -40.00
C ALA A 60 -9.36 12.40 -40.19
N ASP A 61 -9.23 13.67 -39.79
CA ASP A 61 -8.03 14.50 -40.05
C ASP A 61 -7.33 14.94 -38.76
N ASN A 62 -7.43 14.14 -37.70
CA ASN A 62 -6.82 14.44 -36.40
C ASN A 62 -5.33 14.09 -36.38
N PRO A 63 -4.40 15.07 -36.38
CA PRO A 63 -2.96 14.82 -36.42
C PRO A 63 -2.42 14.19 -35.12
N TYR A 64 -3.23 14.11 -34.06
CA TYR A 64 -2.84 13.56 -32.76
C TYR A 64 -3.39 12.14 -32.52
N ARG A 65 -4.09 11.55 -33.48
CA ARG A 65 -4.72 10.23 -33.30
C ARG A 65 -3.70 9.14 -32.97
N GLU A 66 -2.60 9.07 -33.71
CA GLU A 66 -1.53 8.10 -33.46
C GLU A 66 -0.85 8.31 -32.09
N GLU A 67 -0.66 9.58 -31.68
CA GLU A 67 -0.09 9.91 -30.36
C GLU A 67 -1.04 9.47 -29.23
N VAL A 68 -2.35 9.70 -29.38
CA VAL A 68 -3.36 9.24 -28.42
C VAL A 68 -3.38 7.72 -28.32
N GLU A 69 -3.44 7.02 -29.45
CA GLU A 69 -3.44 5.55 -29.49
C GLU A 69 -2.16 4.97 -28.86
N GLN A 70 -1.00 5.61 -29.05
CA GLN A 70 0.25 5.21 -28.40
C GLN A 70 0.21 5.41 -26.88
N ILE A 71 -0.24 6.58 -26.41
CA ILE A 71 -0.34 6.87 -24.97
C ILE A 71 -1.32 5.90 -24.29
N GLU A 72 -2.45 5.58 -24.93
CA GLU A 72 -3.42 4.62 -24.41
C GLU A 72 -2.84 3.20 -24.30
N GLN A 73 -2.03 2.78 -25.28
CA GLN A 73 -1.34 1.48 -25.23
C GLN A 73 -0.27 1.44 -24.13
N GLU A 74 0.49 2.52 -23.95
CA GLU A 74 1.46 2.63 -22.85
C GLU A 74 0.75 2.57 -21.50
N LEU A 75 -0.33 3.34 -21.33
CA LEU A 75 -1.12 3.34 -20.09
C LEU A 75 -1.64 1.95 -19.74
N ARG A 76 -2.15 1.20 -20.71
CA ARG A 76 -2.62 -0.17 -20.47
C ARG A 76 -1.51 -1.07 -19.94
N ARG A 77 -0.33 -1.03 -20.57
CA ARG A 77 0.83 -1.83 -20.14
C ARG A 77 1.31 -1.42 -18.74
N ASP A 78 1.30 -0.11 -18.48
CA ASP A 78 1.67 0.44 -17.19
C ASP A 78 0.71 0.00 -16.07
N GLU A 79 -0.60 -0.04 -16.36
CA GLU A 79 -1.65 -0.51 -15.45
C GLU A 79 -1.54 -2.03 -15.20
N GLU A 80 -1.30 -2.83 -16.24
CA GLU A 80 -1.03 -4.27 -16.11
C GLU A 80 0.17 -4.53 -15.18
N LYS A 81 1.25 -3.78 -15.38
CA LYS A 81 2.46 -3.90 -14.56
C LYS A 81 2.26 -3.45 -13.12
N LEU A 82 1.45 -2.41 -12.87
CA LEU A 82 1.07 -2.03 -11.52
C LEU A 82 0.31 -3.15 -10.81
N GLN A 83 -0.58 -3.83 -11.52
CA GLN A 83 -1.32 -4.96 -10.97
C GLN A 83 -0.39 -6.12 -10.63
N GLU A 84 0.58 -6.45 -11.49
CA GLU A 84 1.61 -7.48 -11.22
C GLU A 84 2.35 -7.20 -9.89
N TYR A 85 2.79 -5.97 -9.66
CA TYR A 85 3.45 -5.62 -8.39
C TYR A 85 2.54 -5.73 -7.16
N VAL A 86 1.25 -5.40 -7.31
CA VAL A 86 0.28 -5.55 -6.22
C VAL A 86 0.03 -7.02 -5.93
N ASP A 87 -0.05 -7.85 -6.96
CA ASP A 87 -0.22 -9.29 -6.83
C ASP A 87 1.02 -9.93 -6.18
N GLU A 88 2.24 -9.50 -6.54
CA GLU A 88 3.48 -9.94 -5.87
C GLU A 88 3.46 -9.63 -4.35
N LEU A 89 2.98 -8.44 -3.96
CA LEU A 89 2.82 -8.11 -2.53
C LEU A 89 1.78 -9.02 -1.86
N LEU A 90 0.66 -9.27 -2.53
CA LEU A 90 -0.40 -10.14 -2.01
C LEU A 90 0.09 -11.59 -1.83
N GLU A 91 0.88 -12.11 -2.78
CA GLU A 91 1.53 -13.43 -2.69
C GLU A 91 2.50 -13.53 -1.50
N LEU A 92 3.18 -12.43 -1.17
CA LEU A 92 4.00 -12.35 0.05
C LEU A 92 3.15 -12.34 1.33
N GLY A 93 1.85 -12.05 1.23
CA GLY A 93 0.91 -11.85 2.33
C GLY A 93 0.76 -10.38 2.76
N VAL A 94 1.28 -9.44 1.98
CA VAL A 94 1.32 -8.00 2.29
C VAL A 94 0.18 -7.31 1.55
N GLU A 95 -0.60 -6.50 2.27
CA GLU A 95 -1.73 -5.78 1.68
C GLU A 95 -1.29 -4.37 1.26
N PHE A 96 -1.35 -4.08 -0.04
CA PHE A 96 -1.07 -2.74 -0.56
C PHE A 96 -2.27 -1.79 -0.37
N LYS A 97 -2.03 -0.56 0.08
CA LYS A 97 -3.09 0.37 0.49
C LYS A 97 -3.09 1.73 -0.22
N ASP A 98 -1.94 2.26 -0.63
CA ASP A 98 -1.85 3.63 -1.17
C ASP A 98 -0.72 3.77 -2.21
N PHE A 99 -1.08 4.12 -3.45
CA PHE A 99 -0.17 4.31 -4.59
C PHE A 99 0.68 5.59 -4.52
N GLU A 100 0.29 6.59 -3.74
CA GLU A 100 1.01 7.86 -3.61
C GLU A 100 2.08 7.80 -2.54
N ARG A 101 1.70 7.25 -1.37
CA ARG A 101 2.58 7.15 -0.21
C ARG A 101 3.34 5.83 -0.15
N GLY A 102 2.92 4.84 -0.94
CA GLY A 102 3.47 3.49 -0.87
C GLY A 102 3.14 2.84 0.48
N LEU A 103 1.88 2.91 0.89
CA LEU A 103 1.41 2.35 2.16
C LEU A 103 1.12 0.86 2.01
N VAL A 104 1.60 0.05 2.96
CA VAL A 104 1.33 -1.38 3.05
C VAL A 104 1.07 -1.82 4.47
N ASP A 105 0.27 -2.88 4.60
CA ASP A 105 -0.07 -3.49 5.85
C ASP A 105 0.34 -4.97 5.88
N PHE A 106 0.89 -5.39 7.00
CA PHE A 106 1.21 -6.79 7.30
C PHE A 106 0.22 -7.31 8.34
N PRO A 107 -0.62 -8.32 8.01
CA PRO A 107 -1.49 -8.94 9.00
C PRO A 107 -0.67 -9.55 10.14
N HIS A 108 -1.06 -9.29 11.39
CA HIS A 108 -0.34 -9.73 12.59
C HIS A 108 -1.33 -10.16 13.67
N ALA A 109 -0.99 -11.18 14.46
CA ALA A 109 -1.78 -11.58 15.61
C ALA A 109 -1.24 -10.94 16.90
N MET A 110 -2.07 -10.19 17.60
CA MET A 110 -1.76 -9.52 18.87
C MET A 110 -2.92 -9.73 19.85
N ASP A 111 -2.64 -10.19 21.07
CA ASP A 111 -3.63 -10.43 22.13
C ASP A 111 -4.89 -11.23 21.70
N GLY A 112 -4.70 -12.23 20.84
CA GLY A 112 -5.78 -13.09 20.35
C GLY A 112 -6.67 -12.45 19.27
N ARG A 113 -6.31 -11.27 18.76
CA ARG A 113 -6.97 -10.60 17.63
C ARG A 113 -6.00 -10.32 16.48
N VAL A 114 -6.54 -10.09 15.29
CA VAL A 114 -5.76 -9.66 14.13
C VAL A 114 -5.65 -8.14 14.15
N VAL A 115 -4.44 -7.64 13.92
CA VAL A 115 -4.08 -6.24 13.73
C VAL A 115 -3.21 -6.12 12.48
N TYR A 116 -2.97 -4.91 12.02
CA TYR A 116 -2.10 -4.64 10.89
C TYR A 116 -0.86 -3.89 11.33
N LEU A 117 0.33 -4.43 11.03
CA LEU A 117 1.58 -3.68 11.13
C LEU A 117 1.70 -2.83 9.86
N CYS A 118 1.88 -1.53 10.03
CA CYS A 118 1.76 -0.57 8.94
C CYS A 118 3.12 0.05 8.62
N TRP A 119 3.48 0.07 7.35
CA TRP A 119 4.69 0.71 6.85
C TRP A 119 4.38 1.54 5.60
N HIS A 120 5.05 2.67 5.44
CA HIS A 120 5.02 3.39 4.17
C HIS A 120 6.41 3.72 3.63
N LEU A 121 6.48 3.93 2.31
CA LEU A 121 7.70 4.33 1.64
C LEU A 121 8.24 5.62 2.28
N GLY A 122 9.49 5.55 2.76
CA GLY A 122 10.15 6.63 3.50
C GLY A 122 10.39 6.33 4.98
N GLU A 123 9.67 5.36 5.57
CA GLU A 123 9.97 4.86 6.91
C GLU A 123 11.18 3.89 6.86
N GLU A 124 12.13 4.03 7.79
CA GLU A 124 13.29 3.11 7.87
C GLU A 124 12.89 1.74 8.42
N GLU A 125 12.00 1.71 9.41
CA GLU A 125 11.61 0.51 10.13
C GLU A 125 10.09 0.35 10.23
N LEU A 126 9.65 -0.90 10.42
CA LEU A 126 8.28 -1.21 10.80
C LEU A 126 8.09 -0.88 12.28
N ALA A 127 7.42 0.24 12.56
CA ALA A 127 7.30 0.82 13.90
C ALA A 127 5.86 1.09 14.35
N TYR A 128 4.87 0.91 13.46
CA TYR A 128 3.47 1.22 13.76
C TYR A 128 2.56 0.03 13.50
N TRP A 129 1.46 -0.02 14.24
CA TRP A 129 0.36 -0.94 13.99
C TRP A 129 -0.99 -0.23 14.15
N HIS A 130 -2.06 -0.82 13.62
CA HIS A 130 -3.43 -0.36 13.85
C HIS A 130 -4.41 -1.55 13.89
N GLU A 131 -5.56 -1.37 14.54
CA GLU A 131 -6.63 -2.36 14.47
C GLU A 131 -7.30 -2.38 13.10
N VAL A 132 -7.93 -3.52 12.77
CA VAL A 132 -8.67 -3.72 11.51
C VAL A 132 -9.78 -2.68 11.34
N ASP A 133 -10.46 -2.31 12.43
CA ASP A 133 -11.61 -1.39 12.43
C ASP A 133 -11.28 0.06 12.84
N ALA A 134 -10.05 0.39 13.21
CA ALA A 134 -9.71 1.68 13.82
C ALA A 134 -9.59 2.87 12.84
N GLY A 135 -9.56 2.60 11.53
CA GLY A 135 -9.27 3.63 10.52
C GLY A 135 -7.89 4.30 10.72
N PHE A 136 -7.60 5.31 9.90
CA PHE A 136 -6.26 5.93 9.81
C PHE A 136 -5.78 6.65 11.09
N SER A 137 -6.67 6.90 12.07
CA SER A 137 -6.36 7.62 13.31
C SER A 137 -5.93 6.72 14.47
N GLY A 138 -5.94 5.40 14.28
CA GLY A 138 -5.58 4.41 15.31
C GLY A 138 -4.15 3.86 15.18
N ARG A 139 -3.18 4.66 14.71
CA ARG A 139 -1.77 4.22 14.63
C ARG A 139 -1.16 4.19 16.03
N HIS A 140 -0.78 3.00 16.49
CA HIS A 140 -0.07 2.75 17.74
C HIS A 140 1.41 2.44 17.46
N SER A 141 2.31 2.92 18.32
CA SER A 141 3.74 2.64 18.19
C SER A 141 4.08 1.28 18.79
N LEU A 142 4.81 0.45 18.04
CA LEU A 142 5.34 -0.82 18.53
C LEU A 142 6.35 -0.63 19.69
N LEU A 143 7.02 0.54 19.75
CA LEU A 143 7.99 0.85 20.80
C LEU A 143 7.31 1.15 22.13
N GLU A 144 6.16 1.82 22.11
CA GLU A 144 5.43 2.18 23.32
C GLU A 144 4.66 0.97 23.89
N ASP A 145 4.13 0.10 23.02
CA ASP A 145 3.46 -1.14 23.46
C ASP A 145 4.43 -2.21 24.01
N SER A 146 5.66 -2.27 23.50
CA SER A 146 6.65 -3.19 24.09
C SER A 146 7.01 -2.77 25.52
N LEU A 147 6.96 -1.47 25.84
CA LEU A 147 7.26 -0.92 27.16
C LEU A 147 6.09 -1.11 28.15
N THR A 148 4.86 -1.25 27.67
CA THR A 148 3.68 -1.51 28.53
C THR A 148 3.47 -2.98 28.83
N SER A 149 3.99 -3.90 28.00
CA SER A 149 3.95 -5.35 28.23
C SER A 149 4.96 -5.83 29.30
N GLU A 150 5.97 -5.01 29.63
CA GLU A 150 6.97 -5.29 30.67
C GLU A 150 6.66 -4.61 32.01
N LYS A 151 5.42 -4.69 32.51
CA LYS A 151 5.18 -4.44 33.93
C LYS A 151 5.28 -5.77 34.69
N PRO A 152 6.39 -6.08 35.39
CA PRO A 152 6.36 -7.14 36.37
C PRO A 152 5.27 -6.80 37.40
N LEU A 153 4.38 -7.76 37.62
CA LEU A 153 3.46 -7.76 38.75
C LEU A 153 4.34 -7.80 40.01
N ASP A 154 4.67 -6.61 40.52
CA ASP A 154 5.36 -6.45 41.79
C ASP A 154 4.51 -7.16 42.84
N THR A 155 5.01 -8.34 43.23
CA THR A 155 4.43 -9.15 44.29
C THR A 155 4.65 -8.36 45.56
N GLN A 156 3.57 -7.78 46.10
CA GLN A 156 3.60 -7.22 47.44
C GLN A 156 3.91 -8.35 48.43
N ASP A 157 5.18 -8.38 48.81
CA ASP A 157 5.71 -9.08 49.97
C ASP A 157 5.14 -8.45 51.25
N ALA A 158 4.74 -9.36 52.14
CA ALA A 158 4.65 -9.27 53.60
C ALA A 158 4.34 -7.91 54.27
N SER A 159 3.29 -7.93 55.09
CA SER A 159 3.28 -7.21 56.35
C SER A 159 2.62 -8.08 57.42
N GLU A 160 3.48 -8.54 58.35
CA GLU A 160 3.27 -8.96 59.75
C GLU A 160 2.23 -10.02 60.13
#